data_AF-A0A5C5W6T4-F1
#
_entry.id   AF-A0A5C5W6T4-F1
#
_cell.length_a   1.000
_cell.length_b   1.000
_cell.length_c   1.000
_cell.angle_alpha   90.00
_cell.angle_beta   90.00
_cell.angle_gamma   90.00
#
_symmetry.space_group_name_H-M   'P 1'
#
loop_
_entity.id
_entity.type
_entity.pdbx_description
1 polymer ?
#
loop_
_entity_poly.entity_id
_entity_poly.type
_entity_poly.pdbx_seq_one_letter_code
_entity_poly.pdbx_strand_id
1 'polypeptide(L)'
;MMSLAQALAQVGSGPGWESLRESFRTGGDAQTLGGFVLVLAGLVVVAVAVVYILTRRRLPKQASLNAMKEVARVLQLGSQARRDIELVAGRAGVRQPAAILLSPANLSAAVRRGCNGLDDPSLTARMNELSVKLFGSALPPAARNEKGVGVGG
;
A
#
# COMPACT_ATOMS: atom_id res chain seq x y z
N MET A 1 -26.98 -37.45 4.92
CA MET A 1 -26.00 -36.36 5.12
C MET A 1 -24.78 -36.96 5.79
N MET A 2 -23.70 -37.15 5.04
CA MET A 2 -22.48 -37.84 5.53
C MET A 2 -21.60 -36.85 6.30
N SER A 3 -21.08 -37.28 7.46
CA SER A 3 -20.27 -36.45 8.35
C SER A 3 -18.87 -36.23 7.76
N LEU A 4 -18.34 -35.02 7.93
CA LEU A 4 -17.00 -34.60 7.49
C LEU A 4 -15.89 -35.50 8.07
N ALA A 5 -16.14 -36.13 9.23
CA ALA A 5 -15.25 -37.11 9.83
C ALA A 5 -15.19 -38.45 9.04
N GLN A 6 -16.30 -38.87 8.43
CA GLN A 6 -16.34 -40.08 7.58
C GLN A 6 -15.69 -39.84 6.21
N ALA A 7 -15.80 -38.62 5.68
CA ALA A 7 -15.11 -38.22 4.45
C ALA A 7 -13.59 -38.20 4.64
N LEU A 8 -13.10 -37.72 5.80
CA LEU A 8 -11.68 -37.73 6.13
C LEU A 8 -11.13 -39.14 6.45
N ALA A 9 -11.95 -40.02 7.03
CA ALA A 9 -11.56 -41.41 7.28
C ALA A 9 -11.36 -42.21 5.98
N GLN A 10 -12.16 -41.97 4.93
CA GLN A 10 -11.99 -42.64 3.64
C GLN A 10 -10.76 -42.17 2.84
N VAL A 11 -10.30 -40.93 3.04
CA VAL A 11 -9.08 -40.42 2.40
C VAL A 11 -7.81 -41.06 2.99
N GLY A 12 -7.87 -41.56 4.23
CA GLY A 12 -6.73 -42.18 4.91
C GLY A 12 -6.50 -43.67 4.61
N SER A 13 -7.49 -44.38 4.04
CA SER A 13 -7.46 -45.85 3.91
C SER A 13 -7.71 -46.37 2.49
N GLY A 14 -7.57 -45.52 1.47
CA GLY A 14 -7.71 -45.92 0.08
C GLY A 14 -6.46 -46.63 -0.46
N PRO A 15 -6.59 -47.54 -1.45
CA PRO A 15 -5.48 -48.29 -2.06
C PRO A 15 -4.37 -47.42 -2.68
N GLY A 16 -4.62 -46.12 -2.86
CA GLY A 16 -3.60 -45.14 -3.27
C GLY A 16 -2.51 -44.87 -2.22
N TRP A 17 -2.76 -45.14 -0.93
CA TRP A 17 -1.74 -44.97 0.11
C TRP A 17 -0.72 -46.10 0.11
N GLU A 18 -1.11 -47.31 -0.29
CA GLU A 18 -0.18 -48.43 -0.42
C GLU A 18 0.72 -48.27 -1.63
N SER A 19 0.21 -47.78 -2.77
CA SER A 19 1.04 -47.49 -3.94
C SER A 19 2.00 -46.30 -3.72
N LEU A 20 1.60 -45.30 -2.94
CA LEU A 20 2.51 -44.23 -2.47
C LEU A 20 3.59 -44.79 -1.55
N ARG A 21 3.23 -45.65 -0.59
CA ARG A 21 4.17 -46.27 0.34
C ARG A 21 5.12 -47.24 -0.36
N GLU A 22 4.68 -47.97 -1.38
CA GLU A 22 5.53 -48.80 -2.24
C GLU A 22 6.45 -47.93 -3.11
N SER A 23 6.00 -46.78 -3.60
CA SER A 23 6.87 -45.83 -4.31
C SER A 23 7.98 -45.23 -3.40
N PHE A 24 7.74 -45.15 -2.09
CA PHE A 24 8.78 -44.77 -1.12
C PHE A 24 9.69 -45.94 -0.70
N ARG A 25 9.21 -47.19 -0.79
CA ARG A 25 9.93 -48.39 -0.34
C ARG A 25 10.77 -49.05 -1.45
N THR A 26 10.33 -48.93 -2.69
CA THR A 26 11.03 -49.45 -3.87
C THR A 26 11.95 -48.36 -4.39
N GLY A 27 13.18 -48.36 -3.87
CA GLY A 27 14.34 -47.57 -4.31
C GLY A 27 14.08 -46.47 -5.35
N GLY A 28 13.78 -45.26 -4.89
CA GLY A 28 14.02 -44.08 -5.70
C GLY A 28 15.52 -43.89 -5.80
N ASP A 29 16.08 -44.07 -7.00
CA ASP A 29 17.46 -43.68 -7.32
C ASP A 29 17.81 -42.38 -6.57
N ALA A 30 18.98 -42.31 -5.92
CA ALA A 30 19.41 -41.12 -5.18
C ALA A 30 19.29 -39.83 -6.03
N GLN A 31 19.30 -39.96 -7.36
CA GLN A 31 19.08 -38.93 -8.35
C GLN A 31 17.64 -38.39 -8.44
N THR A 32 16.61 -39.24 -8.26
CA THR A 32 15.18 -38.82 -8.26
C THR A 32 14.77 -38.21 -6.92
N LEU A 33 15.24 -38.75 -5.81
CA LEU A 33 15.06 -38.17 -4.47
C LEU A 33 15.72 -36.79 -4.36
N GLY A 34 16.94 -36.62 -4.89
CA GLY A 34 17.62 -35.33 -4.94
C GLY A 34 16.89 -34.29 -5.80
N GLY A 35 16.35 -34.70 -6.95
CA GLY A 35 15.56 -33.85 -7.83
C GLY A 35 14.29 -33.31 -7.17
N PHE A 36 13.55 -34.17 -6.46
CA PHE A 36 12.33 -33.76 -5.76
C PHE A 36 12.59 -32.72 -4.66
N VAL A 37 13.66 -32.89 -3.89
CA VAL A 37 14.02 -31.93 -2.83
C VAL A 37 14.38 -30.56 -3.41
N LEU A 38 15.11 -30.51 -4.53
CA LEU A 38 15.46 -29.26 -5.21
C LEU A 38 14.23 -28.54 -5.78
N VAL A 39 13.31 -29.29 -6.39
CA VAL A 39 12.06 -28.72 -6.91
C VAL A 39 11.21 -28.17 -5.76
N LEU A 40 11.07 -28.91 -4.67
CA LEU A 40 10.31 -28.48 -3.50
C LEU A 40 10.93 -27.23 -2.86
N ALA A 41 12.25 -27.21 -2.70
CA ALA A 41 12.98 -26.06 -2.16
C ALA A 41 12.83 -24.83 -3.06
N GLY A 42 12.92 -24.99 -4.39
CA GLY A 42 12.69 -23.92 -5.35
C GLY A 42 11.27 -23.35 -5.25
N LEU A 43 10.27 -24.21 -5.08
CA LEU A 43 8.87 -23.81 -4.93
C LEU A 43 8.65 -23.01 -3.64
N VAL A 44 9.31 -23.39 -2.54
CA VAL A 44 9.29 -22.63 -1.27
C VAL A 44 9.95 -21.25 -1.47
N VAL A 45 11.11 -21.17 -2.13
CA VAL A 45 11.79 -19.89 -2.40
C VAL A 45 10.90 -18.97 -3.26
N VAL A 46 10.26 -19.50 -4.30
CA VAL A 46 9.33 -18.74 -5.14
C VAL A 46 8.12 -18.28 -4.33
N ALA A 47 7.52 -19.15 -3.50
CA ALA A 47 6.41 -18.78 -2.64
C ALA A 47 6.79 -17.66 -1.66
N VAL A 48 7.95 -17.77 -1.02
CA VAL A 48 8.49 -16.73 -0.13
C VAL A 48 8.75 -15.43 -0.91
N ALA A 49 9.34 -15.50 -2.11
CA ALA A 49 9.58 -14.33 -2.94
C ALA A 49 8.27 -13.66 -3.37
N VAL A 50 7.25 -14.43 -3.75
CA VAL A 50 5.91 -13.93 -4.08
C VAL A 50 5.27 -13.28 -2.85
N VAL A 51 5.29 -13.94 -1.70
CA VAL A 51 4.78 -13.38 -0.44
C VAL A 51 5.53 -12.11 -0.06
N TYR A 52 6.85 -12.09 -0.20
CA TYR A 52 7.70 -10.93 0.06
C TYR A 52 7.39 -9.76 -0.88
N ILE A 53 7.22 -10.02 -2.17
CA ILE A 53 6.83 -8.99 -3.16
C ILE A 53 5.42 -8.48 -2.85
N LEU A 54 4.48 -9.37 -2.50
CA LEU A 54 3.11 -9.00 -2.17
C LEU A 54 3.01 -8.23 -0.85
N THR A 55 3.71 -8.65 0.20
CA THR A 55 3.77 -7.91 1.47
C THR A 55 4.46 -6.57 1.29
N ARG A 56 5.61 -6.51 0.61
CA ARG A 56 6.30 -5.25 0.32
C ARG A 56 5.45 -4.26 -0.48
N ARG A 57 4.55 -4.75 -1.36
CA ARG A 57 3.57 -3.91 -2.06
C ARG A 57 2.36 -3.50 -1.21
N ARG A 58 1.96 -4.31 -0.22
CA ARG A 58 0.76 -4.05 0.61
C ARG A 58 1.04 -3.18 1.84
N LEU A 59 2.24 -3.24 2.42
CA LEU A 59 2.54 -2.51 3.67
C LEU A 59 2.49 -0.97 3.61
N PRO A 60 2.77 -0.24 2.51
CA PRO A 60 2.69 1.22 2.51
C PRO A 60 1.33 1.81 2.12
N LYS A 61 0.49 1.11 1.33
CA LYS A 61 -0.79 1.65 0.82
C LYS A 61 -1.94 1.54 1.81
N GLN A 62 -2.02 0.47 2.61
CA GLN A 62 -3.11 0.32 3.59
C GLN A 62 -2.91 1.20 4.83
N ALA A 63 -1.67 1.40 5.27
CA ALA A 63 -1.36 2.30 6.39
C ALA A 63 -1.70 3.77 6.06
N SER A 64 -1.42 4.24 4.83
CA SER A 64 -1.73 5.63 4.45
C SER A 64 -3.23 5.86 4.24
N LEU A 65 -3.98 4.87 3.72
CA LEU A 65 -5.43 4.95 3.57
C LEU A 65 -6.15 4.98 4.92
N ASN A 66 -5.66 4.23 5.91
CA ASN A 66 -6.21 4.24 7.26
C ASN A 66 -5.86 5.56 7.98
N ALA A 67 -4.63 6.06 7.80
CA ALA A 67 -4.22 7.35 8.37
C ALA A 67 -5.06 8.52 7.81
N MET A 68 -5.31 8.58 6.51
CA MET A 68 -6.13 9.65 5.92
C MET A 68 -7.60 9.55 6.34
N LYS A 69 -8.15 8.34 6.52
CA LYS A 69 -9.49 8.14 7.08
C LYS A 69 -9.59 8.68 8.51
N GLU A 70 -8.59 8.40 9.34
CA GLU A 70 -8.59 8.84 10.73
C GLU A 70 -8.42 10.36 10.82
N VAL A 71 -7.50 10.94 10.05
CA VAL A 71 -7.32 12.40 9.96
C VAL A 71 -8.59 13.07 9.45
N ALA A 72 -9.27 12.51 8.45
CA ALA A 72 -10.54 13.03 7.98
C ALA A 72 -11.65 12.94 9.05
N ARG A 73 -11.66 11.89 9.88
CA ARG A 73 -12.60 11.78 11.00
C ARG A 73 -12.31 12.83 12.07
N VAL A 74 -11.05 12.96 12.49
CA VAL A 74 -10.64 13.89 13.56
C VAL A 74 -10.86 15.35 13.16
N LEU A 75 -10.50 15.70 11.92
CA LEU A 75 -10.70 17.04 11.37
C LEU A 75 -12.12 17.27 10.83
N GLN A 76 -13.03 16.30 10.98
CA GLN A 76 -14.40 16.32 10.44
C GLN A 76 -14.48 16.73 8.96
N LEU A 77 -13.51 16.26 8.16
CA LEU A 77 -13.44 16.54 6.74
C LEU A 77 -14.53 15.76 5.99
N GLY A 78 -15.29 16.49 5.16
CA GLY A 78 -16.26 15.89 4.26
C GLY A 78 -15.62 14.94 3.24
N SER A 79 -16.42 14.03 2.67
CA SER A 79 -15.94 13.05 1.69
C SER A 79 -15.38 13.68 0.40
N GLN A 80 -15.80 14.90 0.07
CA GLN A 80 -15.30 15.68 -1.05
C GLN A 80 -13.92 16.27 -0.76
N ALA A 81 -13.75 16.91 0.40
CA ALA A 81 -12.48 17.45 0.86
C ALA A 81 -11.38 16.36 0.88
N ARG A 82 -11.71 15.18 1.40
CA ARG A 82 -10.78 14.04 1.41
C ARG A 82 -10.36 13.61 0.00
N ARG A 83 -11.32 13.52 -0.93
CA ARG A 83 -11.04 13.16 -2.33
C ARG A 83 -10.16 14.20 -3.01
N ASP A 84 -10.45 15.47 -2.81
CA ASP A 84 -9.64 16.57 -3.36
C ASP A 84 -8.20 16.52 -2.81
N ILE A 85 -8.01 16.26 -1.52
CA ILE A 85 -6.66 16.10 -0.91
C ILE A 85 -5.92 14.88 -1.46
N GLU A 86 -6.58 13.72 -1.58
CA GLU A 86 -5.97 12.51 -2.16
C GLU A 86 -5.56 12.74 -3.63
N LEU A 87 -6.39 13.47 -4.39
CA LEU A 87 -6.12 13.84 -5.77
C LEU A 87 -4.94 14.81 -5.89
N VAL A 88 -4.91 15.87 -5.07
CA VAL A 88 -3.79 16.82 -5.03
C VAL A 88 -2.49 16.12 -4.59
N ALA A 89 -2.55 15.26 -3.56
CA ALA A 89 -1.42 14.48 -3.09
C ALA A 89 -0.84 13.57 -4.18
N GLY A 90 -1.72 12.86 -4.89
CA GLY A 90 -1.35 11.98 -5.99
C GLY A 90 -0.66 12.74 -7.12
N ARG A 91 -1.20 13.90 -7.51
CA ARG A 91 -0.62 14.75 -8.55
C ARG A 91 0.71 15.40 -8.11
N ALA A 92 0.81 15.79 -6.85
CA ALA A 92 2.03 16.40 -6.29
C ALA A 92 3.15 15.38 -5.96
N GLY A 93 2.91 14.08 -6.16
CA GLY A 93 3.86 13.01 -5.81
C GLY A 93 4.04 12.80 -4.32
N VAL A 94 3.10 13.27 -3.49
CA VAL A 94 3.16 13.15 -2.03
C VAL A 94 2.72 11.74 -1.62
N ARG A 95 3.64 10.98 -1.02
CA ARG A 95 3.39 9.57 -0.62
C ARG A 95 2.35 9.43 0.51
N GLN A 96 2.17 10.47 1.32
CA GLN A 96 1.25 10.47 2.46
C GLN A 96 0.35 11.71 2.40
N PRO A 97 -0.91 11.59 1.94
CA PRO A 97 -1.84 12.72 1.81
C PRO A 97 -2.06 13.47 3.12
N ALA A 98 -2.06 12.75 4.25
CA ALA A 98 -2.19 13.34 5.58
C ALA A 98 -1.06 14.33 5.94
N ALA A 99 0.15 14.15 5.39
CA ALA A 99 1.30 15.04 5.67
C ALA A 99 1.09 16.46 5.13
N ILE A 100 0.21 16.60 4.13
CA ILE A 100 -0.20 17.88 3.55
C ILE A 100 -0.94 18.72 4.60
N LEU A 101 -1.67 18.08 5.50
CA LEU A 101 -2.50 18.74 6.52
C LEU A 101 -1.74 19.12 7.79
N LEU A 102 -0.43 18.86 7.85
CA LEU A 102 0.40 19.24 9.01
C LEU A 102 0.65 20.74 9.08
N SER A 103 0.61 21.45 7.95
CA SER A 103 0.78 22.90 7.90
C SER A 103 0.16 23.51 6.64
N PRO A 104 -0.26 24.79 6.69
CA PRO A 104 -0.78 25.49 5.52
C PRO A 104 0.27 25.63 4.40
N ALA A 105 1.57 25.66 4.75
CA ALA A 105 2.66 25.68 3.77
C ALA A 105 2.82 24.36 3.00
N ASN A 106 2.62 23.22 3.67
CA ASN A 106 2.62 21.92 3.00
C ASN A 106 1.42 21.78 2.05
N LEU A 107 0.25 22.27 2.47
CA LEU A 107 -0.93 22.32 1.63
C LEU A 107 -0.73 23.19 0.39
N SER A 108 -0.21 24.40 0.53
CA SER A 108 0.05 25.27 -0.62
C SER A 108 1.10 24.70 -1.57
N ALA A 109 2.16 24.08 -1.04
CA ALA A 109 3.18 23.42 -1.85
C ALA A 109 2.61 22.22 -2.63
N ALA A 110 1.74 21.41 -2.01
CA ALA A 110 1.10 20.29 -2.66
C ALA A 110 0.09 20.75 -3.73
N VAL A 111 -0.76 21.74 -3.43
CA VAL A 111 -1.71 22.31 -4.40
C VAL A 111 -0.97 22.87 -5.61
N ARG A 112 0.12 23.62 -5.40
CA ARG A 112 0.93 24.13 -6.51
C ARG A 112 1.53 23.00 -7.35
N ARG A 113 2.19 22.01 -6.73
CA ARG A 113 2.78 20.89 -7.49
C ARG A 113 1.73 20.05 -8.20
N GLY A 114 0.57 19.83 -7.57
CA GLY A 114 -0.50 18.98 -8.08
C GLY A 114 -1.43 19.66 -9.08
N CYS A 115 -1.51 20.99 -9.07
CA CYS A 115 -2.32 21.77 -10.01
C CYS A 115 -1.49 22.52 -11.06
N ASN A 116 -0.15 22.53 -10.97
CA ASN A 116 0.71 23.06 -12.03
C ASN A 116 0.46 22.28 -13.34
N GLY A 117 -0.15 22.95 -14.33
CA GLY A 117 -0.45 22.40 -15.65
C GLY A 117 -1.89 21.93 -15.87
N LEU A 118 -2.75 21.99 -14.85
CA LEU A 118 -4.19 21.76 -14.97
C LEU A 118 -4.92 23.00 -14.45
N ASP A 119 -5.55 23.75 -15.37
CA ASP A 119 -6.43 24.88 -15.08
C ASP A 119 -7.74 24.39 -14.43
N ASP A 120 -7.67 23.83 -13.23
CA ASP A 120 -8.85 23.55 -12.42
C ASP A 120 -8.94 24.60 -11.28
N PRO A 121 -9.41 25.82 -11.61
CA PRO A 121 -9.57 26.89 -10.63
C PRO A 121 -10.56 26.49 -9.53
N SER A 122 -11.52 25.62 -9.87
CA SER A 122 -12.49 25.03 -8.94
C SER A 122 -11.82 24.22 -7.84
N LEU A 123 -10.86 23.35 -8.20
CA LEU A 123 -10.10 22.57 -7.22
C LEU A 123 -9.25 23.48 -6.33
N THR A 124 -8.60 24.48 -6.92
CA THR A 124 -7.77 25.45 -6.18
C THR A 124 -8.60 26.26 -5.19
N ALA A 125 -9.79 26.73 -5.59
CA ALA A 125 -10.72 27.43 -4.71
C ALA A 125 -11.19 26.56 -3.54
N ARG A 126 -11.56 25.28 -3.79
CA ARG A 126 -11.94 24.33 -2.73
C ARG A 126 -10.80 24.06 -1.75
N MET A 127 -9.56 23.96 -2.24
CA MET A 127 -8.38 23.80 -1.38
C MET A 127 -8.06 25.07 -0.57
N ASN A 128 -8.33 26.24 -1.13
CA ASN A 128 -8.21 27.49 -0.39
C ASN A 128 -9.25 27.60 0.73
N GLU A 129 -10.51 27.26 0.45
CA GLU A 129 -11.57 27.20 1.46
C GLU A 129 -11.23 26.19 2.56
N LEU A 130 -10.67 25.03 2.20
CA LEU A 130 -10.19 24.03 3.13
C LEU A 130 -9.03 24.54 4.00
N SER A 131 -8.11 25.31 3.42
CA SER A 131 -7.03 25.96 4.18
C SER A 131 -7.59 26.94 5.21
N VAL A 132 -8.56 27.77 4.82
CA VAL A 132 -9.23 28.71 5.73
C VAL A 132 -9.94 27.96 6.85
N LYS A 133 -10.64 26.88 6.55
CA LYS A 133 -11.34 26.05 7.54
C LYS A 133 -10.40 25.36 8.54
N LEU A 134 -9.25 24.85 8.07
CA LEU A 134 -8.33 24.08 8.91
C LEU A 134 -7.32 24.94 9.66
N PHE A 135 -6.86 26.03 9.06
CA PHE A 135 -5.74 26.83 9.57
C PHE A 135 -6.12 28.28 9.87
N GLY A 136 -7.36 28.69 9.59
CA GLY A 136 -7.80 30.08 9.75
C GLY A 136 -7.24 31.04 8.72
N SER A 137 -6.47 30.56 7.73
CA SER A 137 -5.80 31.38 6.73
C SER A 137 -5.93 30.79 5.32
N ALA A 138 -6.05 31.68 4.34
CA ALA A 138 -5.92 31.32 2.92
C ALA A 138 -4.55 30.68 2.65
N LEU A 139 -4.44 29.96 1.53
CA LEU A 139 -3.18 29.34 1.12
C LEU A 139 -2.10 30.42 1.00
N PRO A 140 -0.97 30.30 1.72
CA PRO A 140 0.06 31.32 1.67
C PRO A 140 0.58 31.47 0.24
N PRO A 141 0.80 32.72 -0.24
CA PRO A 141 1.42 32.95 -1.52
C PRO A 141 2.78 32.26 -1.55
N ALA A 142 3.17 31.77 -2.72
CA ALA A 142 4.39 30.99 -2.90
C ALA A 142 5.55 31.60 -2.10
N ALA A 143 6.00 30.92 -1.05
CA ALA A 143 7.28 31.24 -0.44
C ALA A 143 8.32 31.06 -1.56
N ARG A 144 8.76 32.19 -2.12
CA ARG A 144 9.96 32.28 -2.92
C ARG A 144 11.06 31.75 -2.00
N ASN A 145 11.76 30.69 -2.39
CA ASN A 145 12.88 30.19 -1.61
C ASN A 145 13.95 31.29 -1.53
N GLU A 146 13.86 32.17 -0.54
CA GLU A 146 14.95 33.03 -0.08
C GLU A 146 15.93 32.22 0.78
N LYS A 147 16.29 31.04 0.29
CA LYS A 147 17.45 30.26 0.76
C LYS A 147 18.44 30.11 -0.39
N GLY A 148 18.89 31.27 -0.86
CA GLY A 148 20.10 31.47 -1.62
C GLY A 148 20.53 32.89 -1.26
N VAL A 149 21.77 33.06 -0.76
CA VAL A 149 22.38 34.27 -0.19
C VAL A 149 22.32 34.31 1.34
N GLY A 150 23.47 33.97 1.94
CA GLY A 150 23.68 34.12 3.38
C GLY A 150 24.82 33.27 3.95
N VAL A 151 25.99 33.22 3.28
CA VAL A 151 27.26 32.98 3.97
C VAL A 151 28.27 34.00 3.43
N GLY A 152 28.17 35.20 3.97
CA GLY A 152 29.26 36.15 4.06
C GLY A 152 29.63 36.25 5.54
N GLY A 153 30.88 35.92 5.84
CA GLY A 153 31.52 35.95 7.15
C GLY A 153 32.96 35.50 6.97
#